data_AF-A0A1Q7N7J8-F1
#
_entry.id   AF-A0A1Q7N7J8-F1
#
_cell.length_a   1.000
_cell.length_b   1.000
_cell.length_c   1.000
_cell.angle_alpha   90.00
_cell.angle_beta   90.00
_cell.angle_gamma   90.00
#
_symmetry.space_group_name_H-M   'P 1'
#
loop_
_entity.id
_entity.type
_entity.pdbx_description
1 polymer ?
#
loop_
_entity_poly.entity_id
_entity_poly.type
_entity_poly.pdbx_seq_one_letter_code
_entity_poly.pdbx_strand_id
1 'polypeptide(L)'
;MLSQAAIAGVVTARDPSMTIVIIGAPGGKTYFARVGDALCDAVVKSIKLDAVAFVLTVPPVDPNAPREIERKVRPTPGEQK
;
A
#
# COMPACT_ATOMS: atom_id res chain seq x y z
N MET A 1 -4.00 11.32 0.86
CA MET A 1 -3.05 11.08 -0.25
C MET A 1 -2.17 9.90 0.08
N LEU A 2 -1.93 9.02 -0.90
CA LEU A 2 -1.02 7.88 -0.79
C LEU A 2 0.39 8.31 -0.32
N SER A 3 0.81 9.53 -0.65
CA SER A 3 2.08 10.13 -0.20
C SER A 3 2.25 10.17 1.32
N GLN A 4 1.15 10.22 2.07
CA GLN A 4 1.12 10.26 3.54
C GLN A 4 0.74 8.91 4.17
N ALA A 5 0.39 7.93 3.35
CA ALA A 5 0.03 6.60 3.81
C ALA A 5 1.29 5.75 4.03
N ALA A 6 1.26 4.91 5.06
CA ALA A 6 2.32 3.96 5.34
C ALA A 6 1.77 2.55 5.39
N ILE A 7 2.55 1.59 4.88
CA ILE A 7 2.20 0.19 4.94
C ILE A 7 2.60 -0.35 6.31
N ALA A 8 1.60 -0.59 7.15
CA ALA A 8 1.79 -1.08 8.51
C ALA A 8 2.01 -2.60 8.55
N GLY A 9 1.51 -3.32 7.57
CA GLY A 9 1.64 -4.77 7.49
C GLY A 9 0.89 -5.38 6.32
N VAL A 10 1.12 -6.66 6.09
CA VAL A 10 0.37 -7.48 5.13
C VAL A 10 -0.10 -8.74 5.86
N VAL A 11 -1.38 -9.06 5.73
CA VAL A 11 -1.96 -10.29 6.24
C VAL A 11 -2.33 -11.15 5.06
N THR A 12 -1.74 -12.34 5.01
CA THR A 12 -1.98 -13.31 3.94
C THR A 12 -2.70 -14.53 4.50
N ALA A 13 -3.45 -15.22 3.65
CA ALA A 13 -4.09 -16.50 3.96
C ALA A 13 -3.59 -17.56 2.99
N ARG A 14 -4.05 -18.80 3.14
CA ARG A 14 -3.70 -19.90 2.23
C ARG A 14 -4.10 -19.59 0.78
N ASP A 15 -5.20 -18.88 0.61
CA ASP A 15 -5.62 -18.33 -0.68
C ASP A 15 -5.05 -16.90 -0.85
N PRO A 16 -4.18 -16.66 -1.84
CA PRO A 16 -3.60 -15.35 -2.10
C PRO A 16 -4.63 -14.26 -2.39
N SER A 17 -5.82 -14.61 -2.88
CA SER A 17 -6.91 -13.65 -3.15
C SER A 17 -7.46 -13.00 -1.87
N MET A 18 -7.23 -13.63 -0.71
CA MET A 18 -7.61 -13.11 0.60
C MET A 18 -6.53 -12.21 1.23
N THR A 19 -5.42 -11.98 0.54
CA THR A 19 -4.35 -11.11 1.04
C THR A 19 -4.86 -9.68 1.19
N ILE A 20 -4.64 -9.10 2.37
CA ILE A 20 -4.97 -7.70 2.66
C ILE A 20 -3.71 -6.95 3.07
N VAL A 21 -3.67 -5.67 2.71
CA VAL A 21 -2.69 -4.72 3.23
C VAL A 21 -3.32 -3.91 4.36
N ILE A 22 -2.53 -3.67 5.41
CA ILE A 22 -2.86 -2.76 6.50
C ILE A 22 -2.17 -1.42 6.23
N ILE A 23 -2.97 -0.36 6.11
CA ILE A 23 -2.50 0.98 5.75
C ILE A 23 -2.73 1.92 6.93
N GLY A 24 -1.64 2.48 7.46
CA GLY A 24 -1.69 3.57 8.41
C GLY A 24 -1.81 4.90 7.69
N ALA A 25 -2.82 5.69 8.04
CA ALA A 25 -3.04 7.03 7.53
C ALA A 25 -2.81 8.09 8.61
N PRO A 26 -2.63 9.37 8.23
CA PRO A 26 -2.54 10.47 9.18
C PRO A 26 -3.72 10.52 10.17
N GLY A 27 -3.45 10.99 11.38
CA GLY A 27 -4.45 11.03 12.45
C GLY A 27 -4.69 9.69 13.15
N GLY A 28 -3.76 8.72 13.00
CA GLY A 28 -3.83 7.44 13.70
C GLY A 28 -4.89 6.49 13.15
N LYS A 29 -5.40 6.74 11.95
CA LYS A 29 -6.42 5.89 11.31
C LYS A 29 -5.76 4.71 10.60
N THR A 30 -6.41 3.55 10.67
CA THR A 30 -5.96 2.33 10.01
C THR A 30 -7.03 1.86 9.03
N TYR A 31 -6.60 1.47 7.84
CA TYR A 31 -7.45 0.96 6.77
C TYR A 31 -6.96 -0.40 6.29
N PHE A 32 -7.87 -1.19 5.73
CA PHE A 32 -7.56 -2.46 5.07
C PHE A 32 -7.92 -2.33 3.59
N ALA A 33 -7.08 -2.87 2.73
CA ALA A 33 -7.33 -2.89 1.29
C ALA A 33 -6.86 -4.20 0.65
N ARG A 34 -7.48 -4.55 -0.47
CA ARG A 34 -7.14 -5.66 -1.36
C ARG A 34 -6.69 -5.13 -2.72
N VAL A 35 -6.15 -6.02 -3.54
CA VAL A 35 -5.88 -5.71 -4.96
C VAL A 35 -7.19 -5.27 -5.64
N GLY A 36 -7.13 -4.14 -6.34
CA GLY A 36 -8.27 -3.51 -7.00
C GLY A 36 -8.97 -2.42 -6.17
N ASP A 37 -8.73 -2.35 -4.86
CA ASP A 37 -9.37 -1.34 -4.02
C ASP A 37 -8.81 0.06 -4.30
N ALA A 38 -9.71 1.05 -4.33
CA ALA A 38 -9.37 2.45 -4.49
C ALA A 38 -9.01 3.09 -3.13
N LEU A 39 -7.91 3.84 -3.14
CA LEU A 39 -7.37 4.60 -2.03
C LEU A 39 -7.21 6.05 -2.45
N CYS A 40 -8.19 6.91 -2.20
CA CYS A 40 -8.16 8.35 -2.48
C CYS A 40 -7.65 8.72 -3.89
N ASP A 41 -6.34 8.78 -4.09
CA ASP A 41 -5.57 9.13 -5.28
C ASP A 41 -4.84 7.95 -5.97
N ALA A 42 -5.14 6.70 -5.58
CA ALA A 42 -4.50 5.50 -6.12
C ALA A 42 -5.42 4.26 -6.08
N VAL A 43 -5.00 3.19 -6.76
CA VAL A 43 -5.60 1.85 -6.70
C VAL A 43 -4.52 0.84 -6.33
N VAL A 44 -4.83 -0.13 -5.47
CA VAL A 44 -3.91 -1.21 -5.14
C VAL A 44 -3.75 -2.14 -6.34
N LYS A 45 -2.53 -2.29 -6.86
CA LYS A 45 -2.25 -3.14 -8.02
C LYS A 45 -1.75 -4.53 -7.62
N SER A 46 -0.87 -4.61 -6.62
CA SER A 46 -0.38 -5.89 -6.11
C SER A 46 0.05 -5.79 -4.65
N ILE A 47 -0.04 -6.89 -3.92
CA ILE A 47 0.37 -7.01 -2.52
C ILE A 47 1.35 -8.19 -2.44
N LYS A 48 2.58 -7.92 -2.01
CA LYS A 48 3.61 -8.90 -1.63
C LYS A 48 3.80 -8.85 -0.11
N LEU A 49 4.54 -9.80 0.45
CA LEU A 49 4.80 -9.84 1.89
C LEU A 49 5.60 -8.64 2.40
N ASP A 50 6.49 -8.10 1.58
CA ASP A 50 7.43 -7.04 1.94
C ASP A 50 7.12 -5.69 1.26
N ALA A 51 6.22 -5.67 0.27
CA ALA A 51 5.91 -4.48 -0.51
C ALA A 51 4.50 -4.50 -1.10
N VAL A 52 3.96 -3.30 -1.34
CA VAL A 52 2.64 -3.10 -1.97
C VAL A 52 2.80 -2.10 -3.10
N ALA A 53 2.27 -2.46 -4.28
CA ALA A 53 2.30 -1.61 -5.46
C ALA A 53 0.94 -0.93 -5.67
N PHE A 54 0.99 0.35 -6.00
CA PHE A 54 -0.16 1.19 -6.26
C PHE A 54 -0.07 1.81 -7.64
N VAL A 55 -1.21 2.05 -8.27
CA VAL A 55 -1.31 2.87 -9.49
C VAL A 55 -2.02 4.17 -9.13
N LEU A 56 -1.38 5.31 -9.40
CA LEU A 56 -2.00 6.62 -9.21
C LEU A 56 -3.19 6.81 -10.15
N THR A 57 -4.31 7.28 -9.61
CA THR A 57 -5.51 7.63 -10.40
C THR A 57 -5.49 9.08 -10.86
N VAL A 58 -4.70 9.93 -10.20
CA VAL A 58 -4.52 11.33 -10.57
C VAL A 58 -3.41 11.42 -11.62
N PRO A 59 -3.58 12.18 -12.70
CA PRO A 59 -2.52 12.42 -13.69
C PRO A 59 -1.29 13.00 -12.99
N PRO A 60 -0.08 12.46 -13.25
CA PRO A 60 1.12 13.05 -12.70
C PRO A 60 1.34 14.44 -13.30
N VAL A 61 1.93 15.33 -12.50
CA VAL A 61 2.32 16.68 -12.95
C VAL A 61 3.37 16.61 -14.06
N ASP A 62 4.25 15.61 -13.99
CA ASP A 62 5.15 15.22 -15.08
C ASP A 62 4.57 14.02 -15.84
N PRO A 63 4.25 14.14 -17.14
CA PRO A 63 3.74 13.04 -17.96
C PRO A 63 4.66 11.81 -18.01
N ASN A 64 5.96 12.00 -17.75
CA ASN A 64 6.95 10.93 -17.75
C ASN A 64 7.14 10.26 -16.38
N ALA A 65 6.50 10.78 -15.33
CA ALA A 65 6.63 10.18 -14.00
C ALA A 65 5.98 8.79 -13.97
N PRO A 66 6.62 7.81 -13.29
CA PRO A 66 6.06 6.48 -13.15
C PRO A 66 4.72 6.54 -12.41
N ARG A 67 3.66 5.99 -13.02
CA ARG A 67 2.32 5.89 -12.43
C ARG A 67 2.23 4.83 -11.35
N GLU A 68 3.16 3.90 -11.34
CA GLU A 68 3.25 2.82 -10.38
C GLU A 68 4.21 3.18 -9.26
N ILE A 69 3.74 3.04 -8.03
CA ILE A 69 4.51 3.31 -6.81
C ILE A 69 4.56 2.05 -5.98
N GLU A 70 5.76 1.60 -5.64
CA GLU A 70 5.97 0.51 -4.69
C GLU A 70 6.28 1.08 -3.29
N ARG A 71 5.60 0.57 -2.27
CA ARG A 71 5.82 0.92 -0.87
C ARG A 71 6.17 -0.31 -0.07
N LYS A 72 7.32 -0.26 0.61
CA LYS A 72 7.75 -1.33 1.52
C LYS A 72 6.92 -1.32 2.79
N VAL A 73 6.66 -2.52 3.31
CA VAL A 73 6.08 -2.72 4.63
C VAL A 73 7.04 -2.13 5.68
N ARG A 74 6.52 -1.36 6.63
CA ARG A 74 7.36 -0.84 7.72
C ARG A 74 7.93 -2.01 8.52
N PRO A 75 9.22 -1.93 8.92
CA PRO A 75 9.78 -2.88 9.87
C PRO A 75 8.97 -2.89 11.17
N THR A 76 8.81 -4.07 11.76
CA THR A 76 8.22 -4.22 13.08
C THR A 76 9.14 -3.56 14.11
N PRO A 77 8.66 -2.60 14.94
CA PRO A 77 9.48 -2.06 16.02
C PRO A 77 9.91 -3.20 16.96
N GLY A 78 11.23 -3.40 17.12
CA GLY A 78 11.79 -4.49 17.94
C GLY A 78 12.41 -5.65 17.15
N GLU A 79 12.31 -5.66 15.81
CA GLU A 79 12.94 -6.66 14.95
C GLU A 79 14.39 -6.31 14.56
N GLN A 80 15.07 -5.45 15.33
CA GLN A 80 16.52 -5.30 15.25
C GLN A 80 17.16 -6.43 16.05
N LYS A 81 17.73 -7.39 15.33
CA LYS A 81 18.62 -8.40 15.89
C LYS A 81 20.05 -7.88 15.91
#